data_AF-A0A8H7E367-F1
#
_entry.id   AF-A0A8H7E367-F1
#
_cell.length_a   1.000
_cell.length_b   1.000
_cell.length_c   1.000
_cell.angle_alpha   90.00
_cell.angle_beta   90.00
_cell.angle_gamma   90.00
#
_symmetry.space_group_name_H-M   'P 1'
#
loop_
_entity.id
_entity.type
_entity.pdbx_description
1 polymer ?
#
loop_
_entity_poly.entity_id
_entity_poly.type
_entity_poly.pdbx_seq_one_letter_code
_entity_poly.pdbx_strand_id
1 'polypeptide(L)'
;MLSLKSGASKQPSMPRIESIYDLPSELFDAIIEECVGYLPITTALSSPSLVSKRFRHAAIAILFRCISITLTNAERRHGETLLDFLLRNPHIRHCIHTVKICRSAGEATEQAVEYQKLKELLPLLPGLRNLELFYSQEANLDLLRWIASLKRQPNVAITAFDLRCFSDAHYNETMETFRALSSIRYLNFCADVPAFNSGGRSFTYLENVQRVMSICQNLVSLDLVVPPQRTVPLKRERPEFSYFRWKETTASCLPSLKELRLNVNPRRIMEQEDDCLNLLAGFQWSSIEKLDISSDRLTETVLPRFGAEMVNLQSLSIIVLYLKRNGLWAASEQSLLAVSDLLAKRSFVELELDGFNKTLPIRYVASVHLRKLRLHIIELDHTIARANLRSAAEIQELAELAPNLEHLMLDVAHVGKLWHPSAIPGVDVDVHLYQVLGAFSKFRHLKTLRLFPRYYCADENGQGGWQQAIDDDGQAVRIFKYLKSISPSLEMLVLSSDHLVAQFADIDPMSWTVCQFGDCILLRLQQANKNYEQKQIWQGQRRLRTEIKRYSHSKLRWTA
;
A
#
# COMPACT_ATOMS: atom_id res chain seq x y z
N MET A 1 52.06 45.19 -26.03
CA MET A 1 52.48 43.77 -25.94
C MET A 1 52.68 43.41 -24.48
N LEU A 2 51.73 42.68 -23.89
CA LEU A 2 51.85 42.09 -22.54
C LEU A 2 51.44 40.62 -22.65
N SER A 3 52.40 39.74 -22.39
CA SER A 3 52.27 38.28 -22.47
C SER A 3 51.71 37.74 -21.15
N LEU A 4 50.48 37.22 -21.17
CA LEU A 4 49.87 36.49 -20.05
C LEU A 4 50.41 35.05 -20.02
N LYS A 5 51.17 34.71 -18.96
CA LYS A 5 51.55 33.33 -18.65
C LYS A 5 50.33 32.58 -18.11
N SER A 6 49.93 31.50 -18.79
CA SER A 6 48.91 30.57 -18.33
C SER A 6 49.40 29.80 -17.09
N GLY A 7 48.80 30.07 -15.93
CA GLY A 7 48.96 29.23 -14.75
C GLY A 7 48.22 27.91 -14.96
N ALA A 8 48.97 26.84 -15.21
CA ALA A 8 48.43 25.48 -15.21
C ALA A 8 48.01 25.12 -13.78
N SER A 9 46.71 25.15 -13.50
CA SER A 9 46.16 24.56 -12.28
C SER A 9 46.35 23.05 -12.36
N LYS A 10 47.23 22.48 -11.53
CA LYS A 10 47.29 21.04 -11.29
C LYS A 10 45.92 20.61 -10.77
N GLN A 11 45.10 19.98 -11.62
CA GLN A 11 43.93 19.25 -11.15
C GLN A 11 44.41 18.17 -10.18
N PRO A 12 43.84 18.08 -8.96
CA PRO A 12 44.15 16.99 -8.06
C PRO A 12 43.77 15.68 -8.74
N SER A 13 44.74 14.82 -8.98
CA SER A 13 44.51 13.46 -9.48
C SER A 13 43.60 12.73 -8.50
N MET A 14 42.38 12.38 -8.89
CA MET A 14 41.52 11.55 -8.05
C MET A 14 42.25 10.23 -7.73
N PRO A 15 42.25 9.78 -6.46
CA PRO A 15 42.83 8.50 -6.11
C PRO A 15 42.14 7.38 -6.89
N ARG A 16 42.93 6.49 -7.51
CA ARG A 16 42.42 5.28 -8.14
C ARG A 16 41.90 4.37 -7.02
N ILE A 17 40.59 4.14 -7.00
CA ILE A 17 39.95 3.15 -6.13
C ILE A 17 40.18 1.80 -6.80
N GLU A 18 41.13 1.02 -6.28
CA GLU A 18 41.47 -0.31 -6.82
C GLU A 18 40.67 -1.42 -6.14
N SER A 19 40.13 -1.16 -4.94
CA SER A 19 39.31 -2.09 -4.18
C SER A 19 38.05 -1.45 -3.60
N ILE A 20 36.99 -2.23 -3.44
CA ILE A 20 35.77 -1.80 -2.73
C ILE A 20 36.06 -1.42 -1.26
N TYR A 21 37.17 -1.92 -0.70
CA TYR A 21 37.62 -1.58 0.64
C TYR A 21 38.22 -0.17 0.74
N ASP A 22 38.60 0.44 -0.38
CA ASP A 22 39.17 1.80 -0.43
C ASP A 22 38.08 2.87 -0.49
N LEU A 23 36.81 2.48 -0.66
CA LEU A 23 35.68 3.40 -0.63
C LEU A 23 35.53 4.02 0.77
N PRO A 24 35.10 5.28 0.88
CA PRO A 24 34.56 5.85 2.12
C PRO A 24 33.39 5.04 2.69
N SER A 25 33.19 5.07 4.01
CA SER A 25 32.10 4.34 4.70
C SER A 25 30.74 4.67 4.10
N GLU A 26 30.52 5.94 3.78
CA GLU A 26 29.24 6.48 3.34
C GLU A 26 28.88 5.95 1.94
N LEU A 27 29.86 5.91 1.02
CA LEU A 27 29.66 5.36 -0.32
C LEU A 27 29.47 3.85 -0.28
N PHE A 28 30.21 3.16 0.60
CA PHE A 28 30.06 1.73 0.79
C PHE A 28 28.66 1.39 1.32
N ASP A 29 28.19 2.08 2.36
CA ASP A 29 26.87 1.85 2.95
C ASP A 29 25.75 2.16 1.94
N ALA A 30 25.88 3.25 1.16
CA ALA A 30 24.93 3.58 0.09
C ALA A 30 24.86 2.49 -0.98
N ILE A 31 26.00 1.90 -1.39
CA ILE A 31 26.02 0.79 -2.35
C ILE A 31 25.33 -0.45 -1.78
N ILE A 32 25.55 -0.78 -0.50
CA ILE A 32 24.88 -1.92 0.13
C ILE A 32 23.38 -1.67 0.26
N GLU A 33 22.96 -0.46 0.65
CA GLU A 33 21.56 -0.07 0.74
C GLU A 33 20.87 -0.20 -0.63
N GLU A 34 21.53 0.24 -1.71
CA GLU A 34 21.04 0.10 -3.07
C GLU A 34 20.93 -1.38 -3.51
N CYS A 35 21.94 -2.20 -3.19
CA CYS A 35 21.91 -3.65 -3.48
C CYS A 35 20.75 -4.37 -2.76
N VAL A 36 20.37 -3.90 -1.57
CA VAL A 36 19.25 -4.45 -0.79
C VAL A 36 17.89 -4.06 -1.37
N GLY A 37 17.79 -2.94 -2.09
CA GLY A 37 16.55 -2.55 -2.79
C GLY A 37 16.02 -3.60 -3.77
N TYR A 38 16.92 -4.42 -4.34
CA TYR A 38 16.57 -5.42 -5.37
C TYR A 38 16.27 -6.83 -4.84
N LEU A 39 16.66 -7.15 -3.59
CA LEU A 39 16.60 -8.50 -3.02
C LEU A 39 15.99 -8.47 -1.61
N PRO A 40 15.32 -9.55 -1.14
CA PRO A 40 14.90 -9.61 0.25
C PRO A 40 16.11 -9.45 1.18
N ILE A 41 16.01 -8.52 2.13
CA ILE A 41 17.08 -8.04 3.01
C ILE A 41 17.92 -9.18 3.60
N THR A 42 17.28 -10.27 4.03
CA THR A 42 17.97 -11.42 4.64
C THR A 42 18.83 -12.21 3.66
N THR A 43 18.39 -12.40 2.41
CA THR A 43 19.16 -13.08 1.36
C THR A 43 20.23 -12.18 0.76
N ALA A 44 19.95 -10.87 0.62
CA ALA A 44 20.89 -9.90 0.08
C ALA A 44 22.12 -9.72 0.98
N LEU A 45 21.92 -9.75 2.30
CA LEU A 45 22.95 -9.35 3.27
C LEU A 45 23.62 -10.52 3.98
N SER A 46 23.00 -11.71 4.05
CA SER A 46 23.58 -12.85 4.78
C SER A 46 24.93 -13.29 4.21
N SER A 47 25.04 -13.50 2.89
CA SER A 47 26.30 -13.94 2.28
C SER A 47 27.38 -12.85 2.31
N PRO A 48 27.10 -11.58 1.94
CA PRO A 48 28.09 -10.50 2.03
C PRO A 48 28.56 -10.21 3.46
N SER A 49 27.69 -10.35 4.47
CA SER A 49 28.04 -10.10 5.88
C SER A 49 29.11 -11.07 6.44
N LEU A 50 29.33 -12.19 5.77
CA LEU A 50 30.37 -13.16 6.13
C LEU A 50 31.74 -12.81 5.51
N VAL A 51 31.76 -11.99 4.45
CA VAL A 51 32.97 -11.69 3.66
C VAL A 51 33.95 -10.80 4.42
N SER A 52 33.47 -9.82 5.19
CA SER A 52 34.35 -8.97 6.01
C SER A 52 33.64 -8.33 7.20
N LYS A 53 34.43 -7.85 8.17
CA LYS A 53 33.91 -7.06 9.30
C LYS A 53 33.19 -5.79 8.83
N ARG A 54 33.68 -5.13 7.78
CA ARG A 54 33.09 -3.89 7.25
C ARG A 54 31.71 -4.15 6.65
N PHE A 55 31.61 -5.16 5.78
CA PHE A 55 30.33 -5.64 5.23
C PHE A 55 29.35 -6.04 6.34
N ARG A 56 29.84 -6.71 7.39
CA ARG A 56 29.00 -7.10 8.53
C ARG A 56 28.41 -5.91 9.26
N HIS A 57 29.17 -4.86 9.51
CA HIS A 57 28.66 -3.65 10.19
C HIS A 57 27.59 -2.95 9.35
N ALA A 58 27.84 -2.75 8.04
CA ALA A 58 26.86 -2.17 7.13
C ALA A 58 25.57 -3.02 7.05
N ALA A 59 25.73 -4.34 6.92
CA ALA A 59 24.62 -5.27 6.88
C ALA A 59 23.78 -5.24 8.18
N ILE A 60 24.43 -5.21 9.35
CA ILE A 60 23.73 -5.10 10.65
C ILE A 60 22.93 -3.80 10.72
N ALA A 61 23.52 -2.67 10.29
CA ALA A 61 22.85 -1.38 10.30
C ALA A 61 21.55 -1.40 9.48
N ILE A 62 21.58 -2.03 8.31
CA ILE A 62 20.42 -2.15 7.42
C ILE A 62 19.40 -3.16 7.96
N LEU A 63 19.86 -4.35 8.38
CA LEU A 63 19.01 -5.43 8.89
C LEU A 63 18.19 -5.02 10.11
N PHE A 64 18.81 -4.28 11.03
CA PHE A 64 18.18 -3.86 12.28
C PHE A 64 17.61 -2.45 12.25
N ARG A 65 17.69 -1.74 11.11
CA ARG A 65 17.10 -0.40 10.96
C ARG A 65 15.62 -0.37 11.30
N CYS A 66 14.89 -1.40 10.87
CA CYS A 66 13.49 -1.59 11.14
C CYS A 66 13.28 -3.01 11.68
N ILE A 67 12.79 -3.12 12.91
CA ILE A 67 12.49 -4.41 13.53
C ILE A 67 10.98 -4.57 13.70
N SER A 68 10.50 -5.81 13.54
CA SER A 68 9.13 -6.19 13.85
C SER A 68 9.13 -7.13 15.05
N ILE A 69 8.34 -6.80 16.05
CA ILE A 69 8.26 -7.50 17.32
C ILE A 69 6.83 -8.01 17.49
N THR A 70 6.67 -9.32 17.58
CA THR A 70 5.43 -9.94 18.02
C THR A 70 5.56 -10.20 19.51
N LEU A 71 4.62 -9.74 20.33
CA LEU A 71 4.64 -9.94 21.79
C LEU A 71 4.20 -11.38 22.15
N THR A 72 4.93 -12.39 21.66
CA THR A 72 4.73 -13.82 21.97
C THR A 72 6.05 -14.46 22.36
N ASN A 73 5.99 -15.49 23.21
CA ASN A 73 7.13 -16.36 23.49
C ASN A 73 7.34 -17.44 22.41
N ALA A 74 6.46 -17.52 21.39
CA ALA A 74 6.49 -18.56 20.37
C ALA A 74 7.65 -18.41 19.38
N GLU A 75 8.11 -17.18 19.10
CA GLU A 75 9.17 -16.90 18.14
C GLU A 75 10.55 -16.90 18.83
N ARG A 76 10.98 -18.07 19.34
CA ARG A 76 12.31 -18.25 19.92
C ARG A 76 13.30 -18.81 18.93
N ARG A 77 14.49 -18.20 18.84
CA ARG A 77 15.66 -18.83 18.22
C ARG A 77 16.68 -19.11 19.31
N HIS A 78 17.16 -20.35 19.37
CA HIS A 78 18.10 -20.79 20.42
C HIS A 78 17.62 -20.51 21.85
N GLY A 79 16.31 -20.63 22.09
CA GLY A 79 15.70 -20.39 23.40
C GLY A 79 15.48 -18.92 23.77
N GLU A 80 15.76 -17.99 22.87
CA GLU A 80 15.73 -16.54 23.12
C GLU A 80 14.72 -15.82 22.20
N THR A 81 14.01 -14.80 22.72
CA THR A 81 13.17 -13.91 21.90
C THR A 81 13.99 -12.77 21.25
N LEU A 82 13.44 -12.10 20.24
CA LEU A 82 14.14 -10.94 19.64
C LEU A 82 14.43 -9.84 20.69
N LEU A 83 13.54 -9.65 21.66
CA LEU A 83 13.73 -8.65 22.72
C LEU A 83 14.91 -9.00 23.61
N ASP A 84 15.00 -10.25 24.06
CA ASP A 84 16.14 -10.74 24.83
C ASP A 84 17.45 -10.53 24.07
N PHE A 85 17.46 -10.85 22.76
CA PHE A 85 18.64 -10.70 21.92
C PHE A 85 19.10 -9.24 21.87
N LEU A 86 18.17 -8.30 21.72
CA LEU A 86 18.48 -6.87 21.68
C LEU A 86 18.90 -6.31 23.05
N LEU A 87 18.35 -6.86 24.14
CA LEU A 87 18.78 -6.56 25.50
C LEU A 87 20.19 -7.08 25.78
N ARG A 88 20.64 -8.17 25.16
CA ARG A 88 22.03 -8.66 25.31
C ARG A 88 23.05 -8.02 24.37
N ASN A 89 22.60 -7.39 23.27
CA ASN A 89 23.48 -6.86 22.22
C ASN A 89 23.40 -5.33 22.10
N PRO A 90 24.03 -4.56 23.02
CA PRO A 90 23.92 -3.09 23.04
C PRO A 90 24.45 -2.41 21.78
N HIS A 91 25.44 -3.00 21.11
CA HIS A 91 26.02 -2.47 19.87
C HIS A 91 25.01 -2.40 18.70
N ILE A 92 23.96 -3.23 18.70
CA ILE A 92 22.92 -3.25 17.66
C ILE A 92 21.88 -2.14 17.89
N ARG A 93 21.68 -1.70 19.14
CA ARG A 93 20.60 -0.78 19.52
C ARG A 93 20.69 0.58 18.84
N HIS A 94 21.90 1.03 18.52
CA HIS A 94 22.13 2.28 17.76
C HIS A 94 21.64 2.20 16.31
N CYS A 95 21.50 1.01 15.75
CA CYS A 95 21.04 0.81 14.39
C CYS A 95 19.50 0.88 14.28
N ILE A 96 18.77 0.69 15.38
CA ILE A 96 17.30 0.59 15.36
C ILE A 96 16.68 1.99 15.29
N HIS A 97 15.97 2.25 14.20
CA HIS A 97 15.28 3.51 13.95
C HIS A 97 13.76 3.38 13.95
N THR A 98 13.25 2.22 13.56
CA THR A 98 11.82 1.92 13.51
C THR A 98 11.55 0.61 14.26
N VAL A 99 10.55 0.64 15.14
CA VAL A 99 10.04 -0.55 15.83
C VAL A 99 8.58 -0.73 15.43
N LYS A 100 8.24 -1.94 14.96
CA LYS A 100 6.88 -2.33 14.61
C LYS A 100 6.38 -3.35 15.61
N ILE A 101 5.36 -3.02 16.38
CA ILE A 101 4.76 -3.91 17.37
C ILE A 101 3.55 -4.57 16.73
N CYS A 102 3.66 -5.88 16.50
CA CYS A 102 2.64 -6.69 15.88
C CYS A 102 1.75 -7.36 16.93
N ARG A 103 0.46 -7.49 16.61
CA ARG A 103 -0.51 -8.25 17.42
C ARG A 103 -0.01 -9.66 17.68
N SER A 104 -0.05 -10.04 18.95
CA SER A 104 0.15 -11.40 19.46
C SER A 104 -1.19 -12.14 19.55
N ALA A 105 -1.17 -13.44 19.25
CA ALA A 105 -2.28 -14.36 19.54
C ALA A 105 -2.01 -15.23 20.77
N GLY A 106 -0.92 -14.98 21.50
CA GLY A 106 -0.48 -15.77 22.65
C GLY A 106 -1.25 -15.47 23.93
N GLU A 107 -1.01 -16.26 24.96
CA GLU A 107 -1.63 -16.11 26.28
C GLU A 107 -1.24 -14.78 26.95
N ALA A 108 -2.17 -14.19 27.72
CA ALA A 108 -1.99 -12.86 28.33
C ALA A 108 -0.76 -12.75 29.25
N THR A 109 -0.42 -13.84 29.94
CA THR A 109 0.75 -13.94 30.84
C THR A 109 2.07 -13.85 30.07
N GLU A 110 2.18 -14.52 28.91
CA GLU A 110 3.36 -14.44 28.05
C GLU A 110 3.53 -13.05 27.44
N GLN A 111 2.41 -12.43 27.04
CA GLN A 111 2.40 -11.07 26.52
C GLN A 111 2.93 -10.08 27.56
N ALA A 112 2.55 -10.22 28.83
CA ALA A 112 2.99 -9.32 29.90
C ALA A 112 4.52 -9.37 30.12
N VAL A 113 5.15 -10.53 29.99
CA VAL A 113 6.62 -10.69 30.11
C VAL A 113 7.33 -10.00 28.96
N GLU A 114 6.95 -10.28 27.72
CA GLU A 114 7.56 -9.63 26.54
C GLU A 114 7.30 -8.12 26.54
N TYR A 115 6.15 -7.70 27.04
CA TYR A 115 5.80 -6.31 27.21
C TYR A 115 6.69 -5.58 28.22
N GLN A 116 7.06 -6.23 29.32
CA GLN A 116 8.01 -5.66 30.28
C GLN A 116 9.41 -5.53 29.68
N LYS A 117 9.87 -6.53 28.90
CA LYS A 117 11.14 -6.45 28.15
C LYS A 117 11.14 -5.30 27.14
N LEU A 118 10.01 -5.07 26.48
CA LEU A 118 9.85 -3.96 25.55
C LEU A 118 9.98 -2.60 26.27
N LYS A 119 9.37 -2.46 27.46
CA LYS A 119 9.52 -1.26 28.30
C LYS A 119 10.97 -1.04 28.74
N GLU A 120 11.72 -2.10 29.00
CA GLU A 120 13.15 -1.99 29.28
C GLU A 120 13.96 -1.59 28.04
N LEU A 121 13.61 -2.13 26.87
CA LEU A 121 14.37 -1.95 25.63
C LEU A 121 14.24 -0.55 25.03
N LEU A 122 13.04 0.00 24.83
CA LEU A 122 12.90 1.22 24.01
C LEU A 122 13.65 2.45 24.57
N PRO A 123 13.75 2.69 25.89
CA PRO A 123 14.58 3.77 26.44
C PRO A 123 16.07 3.61 26.09
N LEU A 124 16.52 2.38 25.79
CA LEU A 124 17.88 2.03 25.42
C LEU A 124 18.14 2.12 23.91
N LEU A 125 17.17 2.58 23.11
CA LEU A 125 17.28 2.76 21.66
C LEU A 125 17.51 4.24 21.30
N PRO A 126 18.77 4.72 21.29
CA PRO A 126 19.06 6.15 21.05
C PRO A 126 18.72 6.61 19.62
N GLY A 127 18.67 5.68 18.67
CA GLY A 127 18.32 5.91 17.27
C GLY A 127 16.82 5.86 16.98
N LEU A 128 15.98 5.50 17.97
CA LEU A 128 14.55 5.29 17.73
C LEU A 128 13.86 6.60 17.29
N ARG A 129 13.27 6.56 16.10
CA ARG A 129 12.54 7.68 15.49
C ARG A 129 11.07 7.37 15.30
N ASN A 130 10.74 6.12 14.96
CA ASN A 130 9.37 5.73 14.64
C ASN A 130 8.95 4.49 15.42
N LEU A 131 7.71 4.50 15.90
CA LEU A 131 7.07 3.39 16.57
C LEU A 131 5.72 3.12 15.92
N GLU A 132 5.57 1.96 15.29
CA GLU A 132 4.34 1.54 14.65
C GLU A 132 3.63 0.49 15.53
N LEU A 133 2.39 0.79 15.91
CA LEU A 133 1.55 -0.08 16.72
C LEU A 133 0.46 -0.69 15.84
N PHE A 134 0.55 -2.00 15.60
CA PHE A 134 -0.44 -2.75 14.84
C PHE A 134 -1.48 -3.33 15.78
N TYR A 135 -2.70 -2.79 15.72
CA TYR A 135 -3.91 -3.23 16.45
C TYR A 135 -3.84 -2.95 17.97
N SER A 136 -4.54 -1.91 18.43
CA SER A 136 -4.62 -1.55 19.85
C SER A 136 -5.90 -2.01 20.53
N GLN A 137 -5.80 -3.03 21.37
CA GLN A 137 -6.79 -3.34 22.40
C GLN A 137 -6.41 -2.63 23.73
N GLU A 138 -7.18 -2.85 24.80
CA GLU A 138 -6.95 -2.25 26.13
C GLU A 138 -5.51 -2.40 26.64
N ALA A 139 -4.85 -3.54 26.38
CA ALA A 139 -3.43 -3.77 26.73
C ALA A 139 -2.45 -2.76 26.11
N ASN A 140 -2.86 -2.03 25.06
CA ASN A 140 -2.05 -1.00 24.42
C ASN A 140 -2.27 0.40 25.01
N LEU A 141 -3.30 0.65 25.82
CA LEU A 141 -3.42 1.95 26.51
C LEU A 141 -2.28 2.16 27.50
N ASP A 142 -1.90 1.12 28.25
CA ASP A 142 -0.74 1.19 29.13
C ASP A 142 0.55 1.42 28.35
N LEU A 143 0.63 0.93 27.11
CA LEU A 143 1.79 1.12 26.23
C LEU A 143 1.86 2.55 25.78
N LEU A 144 0.73 3.08 25.33
CA LEU A 144 0.57 4.47 24.94
C LEU A 144 0.90 5.41 26.11
N ARG A 145 0.43 5.14 27.33
CA ARG A 145 0.79 5.92 28.53
C ARG A 145 2.27 5.88 28.82
N TRP A 146 2.85 4.70 28.76
CA TRP A 146 4.27 4.56 29.02
C TRP A 146 5.11 5.23 27.93
N ILE A 147 4.73 5.12 26.65
CA ILE A 147 5.37 5.89 25.56
C ILE A 147 5.26 7.39 25.83
N ALA A 148 4.10 7.85 26.30
CA ALA A 148 3.89 9.25 26.65
C ALA A 148 4.83 9.73 27.77
N SER A 149 5.19 8.83 28.70
CA SER A 149 6.14 9.10 29.78
C SER A 149 7.61 9.11 29.34
N LEU A 150 7.94 8.69 28.12
CA LEU A 150 9.31 8.69 27.63
C LEU A 150 9.83 10.13 27.47
N LYS A 151 11.05 10.38 27.99
CA LYS A 151 11.74 11.67 27.85
C LYS A 151 11.89 12.11 26.39
N ARG A 152 12.07 11.16 25.48
CA ARG A 152 12.12 11.37 24.03
C ARG A 152 11.06 10.48 23.37
N GLN A 153 9.95 11.10 22.98
CA GLN A 153 8.89 10.37 22.30
C GLN A 153 9.27 10.14 20.81
N PRO A 154 9.21 8.90 20.31
CA PRO A 154 9.32 8.63 18.88
C PRO A 154 8.05 9.10 18.16
N ASN A 155 8.10 9.30 16.84
CA ASN A 155 6.90 9.46 16.04
C ASN A 155 6.05 8.19 16.16
N VAL A 156 4.80 8.32 16.60
CA VAL A 156 3.91 7.19 16.82
C VAL A 156 2.94 7.06 15.65
N ALA A 157 2.84 5.85 15.12
CA ALA A 157 1.89 5.46 14.10
C ALA A 157 1.00 4.34 14.65
N ILE A 158 -0.30 4.60 14.79
CA ILE A 158 -1.27 3.63 15.28
C ILE A 158 -2.07 3.11 14.09
N THR A 159 -1.80 1.89 13.64
CA THR A 159 -2.34 1.37 12.37
C THR A 159 -3.70 0.70 12.50
N ALA A 160 -4.23 0.54 13.71
CA ALA A 160 -5.59 0.12 13.97
C ALA A 160 -5.91 0.41 15.43
N PHE A 161 -6.68 1.46 15.68
CA PHE A 161 -7.14 1.87 16.99
C PHE A 161 -8.57 1.36 17.22
N ASP A 162 -8.77 0.60 18.29
CA ASP A 162 -10.07 0.09 18.70
C ASP A 162 -10.80 1.12 19.57
N LEU A 163 -11.89 1.68 19.05
CA LEU A 163 -12.67 2.67 19.78
C LEU A 163 -13.41 2.10 21.00
N ARG A 164 -13.47 0.77 21.20
CA ARG A 164 -14.00 0.19 22.43
C ARG A 164 -13.21 0.60 23.67
N CYS A 165 -11.97 1.05 23.50
CA CYS A 165 -11.18 1.66 24.56
C CYS A 165 -11.86 2.92 25.16
N PHE A 166 -12.79 3.56 24.44
CA PHE A 166 -13.60 4.69 24.93
C PHE A 166 -14.84 4.27 25.74
N SER A 167 -14.79 3.12 26.43
CA SER A 167 -15.82 2.80 27.43
C SER A 167 -15.84 3.86 28.53
N ASP A 168 -17.02 4.08 29.15
CA ASP A 168 -17.20 5.10 30.21
C ASP A 168 -16.14 4.99 31.33
N ALA A 169 -15.67 3.78 31.63
CA ALA A 169 -14.64 3.51 32.63
C ALA A 169 -13.23 4.03 32.26
N HIS A 170 -12.87 3.99 30.96
CA HIS A 170 -11.50 4.30 30.49
C HIS A 170 -11.44 5.55 29.60
N TYR A 171 -12.57 6.21 29.36
CA TYR A 171 -12.69 7.34 28.45
C TYR A 171 -11.72 8.50 28.80
N ASN A 172 -11.79 8.99 30.05
CA ASN A 172 -10.95 10.11 30.48
C ASN A 172 -9.46 9.74 30.42
N GLU A 173 -9.13 8.53 30.86
CA GLU A 173 -7.78 8.01 30.88
C GLU A 173 -7.20 7.87 29.46
N THR A 174 -8.02 7.40 28.52
CA THR A 174 -7.66 7.34 27.09
C THR A 174 -7.40 8.74 26.54
N MET A 175 -8.28 9.71 26.80
CA MET A 175 -8.12 11.09 26.34
C MET A 175 -6.87 11.77 26.92
N GLU A 176 -6.57 11.57 28.20
CA GLU A 176 -5.31 12.06 28.81
C GLU A 176 -4.09 11.42 28.16
N THR A 177 -4.17 10.12 27.84
CA THR A 177 -3.08 9.41 27.16
C THR A 177 -2.81 10.01 25.78
N PHE A 178 -3.85 10.27 24.98
CA PHE A 178 -3.68 10.95 23.69
C PHE A 178 -3.15 12.38 23.85
N ARG A 179 -3.56 13.10 24.89
CA ARG A 179 -3.05 14.46 25.18
C ARG A 179 -1.57 14.47 25.52
N ALA A 180 -1.11 13.46 26.26
CA ALA A 180 0.30 13.29 26.59
C ALA A 180 1.14 12.82 25.38
N LEU A 181 0.52 12.19 24.38
CA LEU A 181 1.15 11.70 23.15
C LEU A 181 1.12 12.72 22.01
N SER A 182 1.84 13.82 22.19
CA SER A 182 2.01 14.84 21.15
C SER A 182 2.74 14.34 19.89
N SER A 183 3.34 13.16 19.93
CA SER A 183 4.16 12.57 18.87
C SER A 183 3.39 11.69 17.86
N ILE A 184 2.07 11.54 18.02
CA ILE A 184 1.25 10.78 17.07
C ILE A 184 1.24 11.49 15.70
N ARG A 185 1.67 10.78 14.66
CA ARG A 185 1.72 11.26 13.27
C ARG A 185 0.75 10.52 12.34
N TYR A 186 0.45 9.26 12.65
CA TYR A 186 -0.50 8.44 11.88
C TYR A 186 -1.49 7.77 12.82
N LEU A 187 -2.76 7.83 12.45
CA LEU A 187 -3.84 7.20 13.20
C LEU A 187 -4.83 6.55 12.25
N ASN A 188 -5.14 5.28 12.48
CA ASN A 188 -6.15 4.53 11.75
C ASN A 188 -7.20 4.04 12.74
N PHE A 189 -8.45 4.43 12.55
CA PHE A 189 -9.56 3.96 13.38
C PHE A 189 -10.17 2.69 12.76
N CYS A 190 -10.17 1.59 13.51
CA CYS A 190 -10.71 0.33 13.03
C CYS A 190 -12.24 0.28 13.21
N ALA A 191 -12.98 -0.02 12.14
CA ALA A 191 -14.45 -0.07 12.15
C ALA A 191 -15.07 -1.43 12.55
N ASP A 192 -14.29 -2.42 12.98
CA ASP A 192 -14.83 -3.73 13.39
C ASP A 192 -15.60 -3.69 14.72
N VAL A 193 -15.95 -2.50 15.21
CA VAL A 193 -16.68 -2.31 16.46
C VAL A 193 -18.19 -2.20 16.17
N PRO A 194 -19.01 -3.19 16.55
CA PRO A 194 -20.46 -2.99 16.57
C PRO A 194 -20.81 -1.85 17.53
N ALA A 195 -21.75 -0.99 17.14
CA ALA A 195 -22.24 0.14 17.94
C ALA A 195 -22.39 -0.28 19.42
N PHE A 196 -21.58 0.35 20.28
CA PHE A 196 -21.54 0.05 21.69
C PHE A 196 -22.74 0.71 22.37
N ASN A 197 -23.78 -0.07 22.67
CA ASN A 197 -24.89 0.37 23.52
C ASN A 197 -24.47 0.19 24.99
N SER A 198 -23.54 1.01 25.48
CA SER A 198 -23.33 1.16 26.93
C SER A 198 -24.29 2.21 27.45
N GLY A 199 -25.28 1.80 28.25
CA GLY A 199 -26.41 2.61 28.74
C GLY A 199 -26.06 3.74 29.74
N GLY A 200 -24.89 4.36 29.64
CA GLY A 200 -24.43 5.46 30.49
C GLY A 200 -24.31 6.78 29.73
N ARG A 201 -23.47 6.83 28.68
CA ARG A 201 -23.37 7.90 27.68
C ARG A 201 -22.86 7.30 26.37
N SER A 202 -23.69 7.17 25.34
CA SER A 202 -23.22 6.67 24.05
C SER A 202 -22.68 7.85 23.23
N PHE A 203 -21.35 8.03 23.22
CA PHE A 203 -20.72 8.88 22.20
C PHE A 203 -20.73 8.14 20.87
N THR A 204 -21.05 8.84 19.79
CA THR A 204 -21.00 8.25 18.45
C THR A 204 -19.54 7.97 18.06
N TYR A 205 -19.35 7.04 17.11
CA TYR A 205 -18.03 6.77 16.51
C TYR A 205 -17.32 8.07 16.09
N LEU A 206 -18.05 8.95 15.40
CA LEU A 206 -17.53 10.20 14.85
C LEU A 206 -17.22 11.24 15.94
N GLU A 207 -17.99 11.28 17.03
CA GLU A 207 -17.68 12.15 18.17
C GLU A 207 -16.35 11.78 18.84
N ASN A 208 -16.10 10.47 19.03
CA ASN A 208 -14.83 10.01 19.60
C ASN A 208 -13.66 10.33 18.67
N VAL A 209 -13.82 10.11 17.36
CA VAL A 209 -12.82 10.50 16.35
C VAL A 209 -12.54 12.00 16.45
N GLN A 210 -13.56 12.85 16.41
CA GLN A 210 -13.40 14.30 16.47
C GLN A 210 -12.63 14.75 17.73
N ARG A 211 -12.92 14.18 18.88
CA ARG A 211 -12.24 14.53 20.14
C ARG A 211 -10.79 14.07 20.18
N VAL A 212 -10.49 12.88 19.66
CA VAL A 212 -9.09 12.44 19.54
C VAL A 212 -8.32 13.39 18.62
N MET A 213 -8.95 13.80 17.51
CA MET A 213 -8.34 14.71 16.55
C MET A 213 -8.10 16.10 17.12
N SER A 214 -9.04 16.65 17.91
CA SER A 214 -8.84 17.96 18.55
C SER A 214 -7.70 17.97 19.57
N ILE A 215 -7.27 16.79 20.03
CA ILE A 215 -6.13 16.62 20.93
C ILE A 215 -4.83 16.36 20.13
N CYS A 216 -4.92 15.58 19.05
CA CYS A 216 -3.76 15.17 18.23
C CYS A 216 -3.39 16.22 17.18
N GLN A 217 -2.97 17.41 17.60
CA GLN A 217 -2.64 18.54 16.71
C GLN A 217 -1.47 18.28 15.74
N ASN A 218 -0.67 17.26 16.02
CA ASN A 218 0.53 16.86 15.29
C ASN A 218 0.27 15.75 14.24
N LEU A 219 -0.99 15.32 14.12
CA LEU A 219 -1.41 14.26 13.21
C LEU A 219 -1.19 14.70 11.75
N VAL A 220 -0.53 13.84 10.96
CA VAL A 220 -0.21 14.10 9.55
C VAL A 220 -1.07 13.26 8.61
N SER A 221 -1.36 12.02 9.02
CA SER A 221 -2.07 11.04 8.21
C SER A 221 -3.16 10.36 9.03
N LEU A 222 -4.35 10.25 8.44
CA LEU A 222 -5.53 9.71 9.09
C LEU A 222 -6.24 8.70 8.19
N ASP A 223 -6.59 7.55 8.75
CA ASP A 223 -7.44 6.55 8.10
C ASP A 223 -8.75 6.42 8.88
N LEU A 224 -9.83 6.88 8.26
CA LEU A 224 -11.19 6.82 8.78
C LEU A 224 -11.90 5.66 8.11
N VAL A 225 -12.13 4.60 8.85
CA VAL A 225 -13.04 3.56 8.41
C VAL A 225 -14.45 3.91 8.86
N VAL A 226 -15.35 4.23 7.93
CA VAL A 226 -16.73 4.59 8.25
C VAL A 226 -17.52 3.32 8.57
N PRO A 227 -18.00 3.13 9.80
CA PRO A 227 -18.68 1.90 10.18
C PRO A 227 -20.05 1.83 9.48
N PRO A 228 -20.43 0.66 8.98
CA PRO A 228 -21.77 0.48 8.45
C PRO A 228 -22.79 0.36 9.58
N GLN A 229 -23.95 1.03 9.46
CA GLN A 229 -25.04 0.73 10.37
C GLN A 229 -25.51 -0.72 10.20
N ARG A 230 -25.86 -1.37 11.31
CA ARG A 230 -26.71 -2.56 11.26
C ARG A 230 -28.06 -2.09 10.74
N THR A 231 -28.56 -2.71 9.68
CA THR A 231 -30.01 -2.72 9.39
C THR A 231 -30.70 -3.26 10.64
N VAL A 232 -31.15 -2.39 11.52
CA VAL A 232 -32.05 -2.77 12.60
C VAL A 232 -33.30 -3.28 11.88
N PRO A 233 -33.76 -4.52 12.11
CA PRO A 233 -35.04 -4.94 11.55
C PRO A 233 -36.09 -3.92 11.98
N LEU A 234 -36.82 -3.38 11.00
CA LEU A 234 -37.82 -2.29 11.05
C LEU A 234 -38.98 -2.46 12.06
N LYS A 235 -38.84 -3.27 13.10
CA LYS A 235 -39.92 -3.67 14.02
C LYS A 235 -39.70 -3.37 15.50
N ARG A 236 -38.72 -2.56 15.90
CA ARG A 236 -38.67 -2.03 17.27
C ARG A 236 -38.50 -0.52 17.23
N GLU A 237 -39.35 0.13 18.03
CA GLU A 237 -39.43 1.56 18.27
C GLU A 237 -38.06 2.22 18.16
N ARG A 238 -37.96 3.20 17.26
CA ARG A 238 -36.76 4.02 17.09
C ARG A 238 -36.40 4.57 18.47
N PRO A 239 -35.24 4.23 19.06
CA PRO A 239 -34.70 5.06 20.11
C PRO A 239 -34.62 6.47 19.52
N GLU A 240 -35.10 7.47 20.25
CA GLU A 240 -34.84 8.87 19.90
C GLU A 240 -33.33 9.07 19.97
N PHE A 241 -32.64 8.84 18.85
CA PHE A 241 -31.27 9.29 18.67
C PHE A 241 -31.37 10.82 18.59
N SER A 242 -30.88 11.48 19.63
CA SER A 242 -30.70 12.93 19.63
C SER A 242 -29.88 13.31 18.40
N TYR A 243 -30.51 13.98 17.44
CA TYR A 243 -29.84 14.57 16.28
C TYR A 243 -28.71 15.47 16.78
N PHE A 244 -27.47 15.10 16.50
CA PHE A 244 -26.33 15.93 16.84
C PHE A 244 -26.31 17.12 15.89
N ARG A 245 -26.45 18.33 16.44
CA ARG A 245 -26.22 19.58 15.71
C ARG A 245 -24.79 20.01 16.02
N TRP A 246 -23.93 20.01 15.01
CA TRP A 246 -22.58 20.53 15.08
C TRP A 246 -22.61 21.94 15.68
N LYS A 247 -21.99 22.14 16.86
CA LYS A 247 -21.72 23.49 17.35
C LYS A 247 -20.52 24.00 16.56
N GLU A 248 -20.74 25.02 15.72
CA GLU A 248 -19.76 25.69 14.85
C GLU A 248 -18.44 26.06 15.55
N THR A 249 -18.43 26.14 16.88
CA THR A 249 -17.26 26.51 17.69
C THR A 249 -16.14 25.47 17.76
N THR A 250 -16.32 24.23 17.26
CA THR A 250 -15.28 23.18 17.31
C THR A 250 -14.59 22.87 15.98
N ALA A 251 -15.05 23.46 14.87
CA ALA A 251 -14.48 23.27 13.55
C ALA A 251 -13.03 23.79 13.43
N SER A 252 -12.65 24.77 14.25
CA SER A 252 -11.33 25.43 14.20
C SER A 252 -10.17 24.65 14.84
N CYS A 253 -10.42 23.44 15.35
CA CYS A 253 -9.43 22.69 16.15
C CYS A 253 -8.94 21.38 15.53
N LEU A 254 -9.32 21.06 14.28
CA LEU A 254 -8.82 19.84 13.62
C LEU A 254 -7.39 20.03 13.09
N PRO A 255 -6.53 19.00 13.16
CA PRO A 255 -5.16 19.07 12.69
C PRO A 255 -5.10 19.28 11.17
N SER A 256 -4.04 19.94 10.71
CA SER A 256 -3.72 20.05 9.28
C SER A 256 -3.14 18.72 8.80
N LEU A 257 -3.99 17.92 8.15
CA LEU A 257 -3.63 16.61 7.60
C LEU A 257 -2.99 16.79 6.21
N LYS A 258 -1.98 15.97 5.93
CA LYS A 258 -1.42 15.81 4.58
C LYS A 258 -2.03 14.61 3.86
N GLU A 259 -2.39 13.57 4.59
CA GLU A 259 -2.96 12.35 4.02
C GLU A 259 -4.28 12.00 4.70
N LEU A 260 -5.29 11.67 3.91
CA LEU A 260 -6.59 11.24 4.39
C LEU A 260 -7.05 10.01 3.62
N ARG A 261 -7.41 8.95 4.34
CA ARG A 261 -8.07 7.77 3.80
C ARG A 261 -9.49 7.68 4.35
N LEU A 262 -10.45 7.58 3.45
CA LEU A 262 -11.86 7.42 3.75
C LEU A 262 -12.28 6.05 3.26
N ASN A 263 -12.30 5.09 4.18
CA ASN A 263 -12.58 3.70 3.87
C ASN A 263 -13.99 3.33 4.29
N VAL A 264 -14.76 2.70 3.40
CA VAL A 264 -16.08 2.15 3.77
C VAL A 264 -16.01 0.64 3.66
N ASN A 265 -16.57 -0.06 4.63
CA ASN A 265 -16.70 -1.51 4.53
C ASN A 265 -17.67 -1.84 3.38
N PRO A 266 -17.22 -2.49 2.28
CA PRO A 266 -18.02 -2.67 1.06
C PRO A 266 -19.27 -3.53 1.25
N ARG A 267 -19.43 -4.19 2.41
CA ARG A 267 -20.55 -5.11 2.66
C ARG A 267 -21.84 -4.43 3.12
N ARG A 268 -21.87 -3.12 3.38
CA ARG A 268 -23.06 -2.47 3.96
C ARG A 268 -23.17 -0.99 3.56
N ILE A 269 -24.38 -0.59 3.16
CA ILE A 269 -24.74 0.74 2.68
C ILE A 269 -24.88 1.72 3.86
N MET A 270 -24.50 2.98 3.65
CA MET A 270 -24.46 4.04 4.68
C MET A 270 -25.85 4.67 4.94
N GLU A 271 -26.22 4.83 6.21
CA GLU A 271 -27.35 5.69 6.66
C GLU A 271 -26.89 6.93 7.48
N GLN A 272 -25.60 7.06 7.86
CA GLN A 272 -25.05 8.19 8.65
C GLN A 272 -24.13 9.11 7.84
N GLU A 273 -24.60 9.60 6.70
CA GLU A 273 -23.78 10.44 5.80
C GLU A 273 -23.62 11.86 6.28
N ASP A 274 -24.69 12.47 6.79
CA ASP A 274 -24.66 13.87 7.22
C ASP A 274 -23.64 14.06 8.35
N ASP A 275 -23.55 13.12 9.30
CA ASP A 275 -22.60 13.21 10.41
C ASP A 275 -21.14 13.09 9.94
N CYS A 276 -20.86 12.20 8.97
CA CYS A 276 -19.53 12.08 8.39
C CYS A 276 -19.17 13.35 7.61
N LEU A 277 -20.09 13.85 6.79
CA LEU A 277 -19.89 15.10 6.04
C LEU A 277 -19.71 16.31 6.95
N ASN A 278 -20.37 16.34 8.12
CA ASN A 278 -20.16 17.37 9.13
C ASN A 278 -18.76 17.30 9.72
N LEU A 279 -18.26 16.11 10.08
CA LEU A 279 -16.87 15.93 10.51
C LEU A 279 -15.89 16.41 9.42
N LEU A 280 -16.15 16.01 8.18
CA LEU A 280 -15.34 16.36 7.01
C LEU A 280 -15.32 17.86 6.72
N ALA A 281 -16.40 18.59 7.04
CA ALA A 281 -16.47 20.04 6.87
C ALA A 281 -15.50 20.81 7.80
N GLY A 282 -15.01 20.19 8.87
CA GLY A 282 -14.00 20.78 9.74
C GLY A 282 -12.57 20.70 9.21
N PHE A 283 -12.32 19.96 8.12
CA PHE A 283 -10.98 19.74 7.63
C PHE A 283 -10.41 20.94 6.87
N GLN A 284 -9.11 21.19 7.04
CA GLN A 284 -8.34 22.08 6.19
C GLN A 284 -7.97 21.36 4.89
N TRP A 285 -8.93 21.23 3.97
CA TRP A 285 -8.77 20.51 2.70
C TRP A 285 -7.62 21.02 1.83
N SER A 286 -7.25 22.29 1.97
CA SER A 286 -6.10 22.88 1.28
C SER A 286 -4.76 22.26 1.66
N SER A 287 -4.65 21.61 2.83
CA SER A 287 -3.41 20.95 3.27
C SER A 287 -3.26 19.50 2.81
N ILE A 288 -4.32 18.90 2.26
CA ILE A 288 -4.32 17.51 1.82
C ILE A 288 -3.49 17.35 0.54
N GLU A 289 -2.46 16.52 0.62
CA GLU A 289 -1.56 16.14 -0.49
C GLU A 289 -1.96 14.77 -1.06
N LYS A 290 -2.54 13.89 -0.24
CA LYS A 290 -2.99 12.55 -0.63
C LYS A 290 -4.39 12.23 -0.10
N LEU A 291 -5.25 11.75 -1.00
CA LEU A 291 -6.62 11.35 -0.69
C LEU A 291 -6.91 9.96 -1.25
N ASP A 292 -7.30 9.04 -0.37
CA ASP A 292 -7.76 7.71 -0.74
C ASP A 292 -9.25 7.56 -0.35
N ILE A 293 -10.14 7.22 -1.30
CA ILE A 293 -11.58 7.01 -1.06
C ILE A 293 -11.97 5.62 -1.55
N SER A 294 -12.50 4.76 -0.68
CA SER A 294 -12.99 3.42 -1.07
C SER A 294 -14.51 3.29 -0.99
N SER A 295 -15.23 4.23 -1.61
CA SER A 295 -16.70 4.23 -1.66
C SER A 295 -17.24 5.07 -2.81
N ASP A 296 -18.22 4.53 -3.53
CA ASP A 296 -18.97 5.24 -4.58
C ASP A 296 -19.63 6.50 -3.99
N ARG A 297 -20.41 6.34 -2.92
CA ARG A 297 -21.20 7.44 -2.35
C ARG A 297 -20.35 8.52 -1.68
N LEU A 298 -19.20 8.15 -1.10
CA LEU A 298 -18.25 9.17 -0.61
C LEU A 298 -17.62 9.93 -1.78
N THR A 299 -17.36 9.27 -2.91
CA THR A 299 -16.85 9.92 -4.12
C THR A 299 -17.85 10.95 -4.65
N GLU A 300 -19.14 10.59 -4.70
CA GLU A 300 -20.25 11.47 -5.11
C GLU A 300 -20.43 12.71 -4.22
N THR A 301 -20.03 12.63 -2.95
CA THR A 301 -20.31 13.69 -1.97
C THR A 301 -19.08 14.52 -1.63
N VAL A 302 -17.92 13.89 -1.41
CA VAL A 302 -16.69 14.56 -1.00
C VAL A 302 -16.08 15.36 -2.13
N LEU A 303 -16.00 14.80 -3.34
CA LEU A 303 -15.32 15.47 -4.45
C LEU A 303 -16.06 16.73 -4.92
N PRO A 304 -17.39 16.73 -5.14
CA PRO A 304 -18.09 17.95 -5.55
C PRO A 304 -18.09 19.03 -4.46
N ARG A 305 -18.15 18.62 -3.18
CA ARG A 305 -18.24 19.55 -2.06
C ARG A 305 -16.91 20.20 -1.71
N PHE A 306 -15.82 19.43 -1.68
CA PHE A 306 -14.52 19.89 -1.16
C PHE A 306 -13.41 19.92 -2.22
N GLY A 307 -13.61 19.36 -3.41
CA GLY A 307 -12.56 19.23 -4.44
C GLY A 307 -11.95 20.56 -4.91
N ALA A 308 -12.71 21.66 -4.83
CA ALA A 308 -12.20 23.00 -5.12
C ALA A 308 -11.16 23.46 -4.07
N GLU A 309 -11.34 23.07 -2.81
CA GLU A 309 -10.46 23.47 -1.70
C GLU A 309 -9.15 22.68 -1.67
N MET A 310 -9.10 21.49 -2.27
CA MET A 310 -7.96 20.56 -2.26
C MET A 310 -6.78 21.01 -3.15
N VAL A 311 -6.33 22.25 -2.98
CA VAL A 311 -5.35 22.92 -3.87
C VAL A 311 -4.01 22.19 -3.99
N ASN A 312 -3.56 21.50 -2.94
CA ASN A 312 -2.27 20.81 -2.87
C ASN A 312 -2.36 19.29 -3.17
N LEU A 313 -3.52 18.79 -3.58
CA LEU A 313 -3.73 17.36 -3.81
C LEU A 313 -2.89 16.87 -5.00
N GLN A 314 -1.97 15.95 -4.74
CA GLN A 314 -1.05 15.37 -5.72
C GLN A 314 -1.31 13.89 -5.98
N SER A 315 -1.82 13.17 -4.98
CA SER A 315 -2.14 11.74 -5.05
C SER A 315 -3.62 11.50 -4.80
N LEU A 316 -4.29 10.86 -5.74
CA LEU A 316 -5.70 10.48 -5.61
C LEU A 316 -5.87 8.98 -5.88
N SER A 317 -6.42 8.25 -4.91
CA SER A 317 -6.82 6.86 -5.08
C SER A 317 -8.33 6.74 -4.84
N ILE A 318 -9.06 6.23 -5.82
CA ILE A 318 -10.49 5.98 -5.70
C ILE A 318 -10.76 4.54 -6.06
N ILE A 319 -11.36 3.82 -5.11
CA ILE A 319 -11.77 2.43 -5.29
C ILE A 319 -13.28 2.37 -5.14
N VAL A 320 -13.97 2.17 -6.25
CA VAL A 320 -15.42 2.09 -6.26
C VAL A 320 -15.89 0.65 -6.40
N LEU A 321 -16.60 0.18 -5.39
CA LEU A 321 -17.16 -1.17 -5.32
C LEU A 321 -18.69 -1.10 -5.28
N TYR A 322 -19.33 -0.64 -6.35
CA TYR A 322 -20.78 -0.72 -6.51
C TYR A 322 -21.15 -1.94 -7.38
N LEU A 323 -21.73 -2.97 -6.77
CA LEU A 323 -22.24 -4.13 -7.50
C LEU A 323 -23.51 -3.75 -8.26
N LYS A 324 -23.38 -3.52 -9.57
CA LYS A 324 -24.54 -3.42 -10.47
C LYS A 324 -25.22 -4.78 -10.56
N ARG A 325 -26.53 -4.77 -10.84
CA ARG A 325 -27.38 -6.00 -10.95
C ARG A 325 -26.82 -7.07 -11.90
N ASN A 326 -25.88 -6.72 -12.78
CA ASN A 326 -25.28 -7.60 -13.78
C ASN A 326 -23.92 -8.18 -13.33
N GLY A 327 -23.53 -8.07 -12.06
CA GLY A 327 -22.22 -8.58 -11.59
C GLY A 327 -21.03 -7.65 -11.86
N LEU A 328 -21.27 -6.45 -12.41
CA LEU A 328 -20.26 -5.44 -12.69
C LEU A 328 -20.01 -4.59 -11.45
N TRP A 329 -18.75 -4.51 -10.98
CA TRP A 329 -18.33 -3.54 -9.99
C TRP A 329 -17.79 -2.31 -10.74
N ALA A 330 -18.62 -1.29 -10.88
CA ALA A 330 -18.25 -0.08 -11.59
C ALA A 330 -18.81 1.15 -10.90
N ALA A 331 -18.10 2.26 -11.04
CA ALA A 331 -18.55 3.56 -10.57
C ALA A 331 -19.96 3.89 -11.06
N SER A 332 -20.73 4.56 -10.20
CA SER A 332 -21.97 5.19 -10.61
C SER A 332 -21.70 6.29 -11.63
N GLU A 333 -22.75 6.70 -12.34
CA GLU A 333 -22.67 7.86 -13.23
C GLU A 333 -22.31 9.14 -12.47
N GLN A 334 -22.79 9.28 -11.23
CA GLN A 334 -22.50 10.44 -10.38
C GLN A 334 -21.03 10.47 -9.93
N SER A 335 -20.46 9.33 -9.53
CA SER A 335 -19.03 9.20 -9.23
C SER A 335 -18.18 9.50 -10.47
N LEU A 336 -18.58 9.00 -11.63
CA LEU A 336 -17.91 9.29 -12.89
C LEU A 336 -17.89 10.79 -13.20
N LEU A 337 -19.02 11.48 -13.02
CA LEU A 337 -19.11 12.93 -13.20
C LEU A 337 -18.25 13.68 -12.18
N ALA A 338 -18.34 13.33 -10.89
CA ALA A 338 -17.58 13.97 -9.83
C ALA A 338 -16.06 13.83 -10.02
N VAL A 339 -15.60 12.64 -10.41
CA VAL A 339 -14.18 12.40 -10.72
C VAL A 339 -13.77 13.14 -11.98
N SER A 340 -14.57 13.08 -13.05
CA SER A 340 -14.27 13.79 -14.31
C SER A 340 -14.15 15.30 -14.10
N ASP A 341 -15.04 15.89 -13.30
CA ASP A 341 -15.04 17.31 -12.99
C ASP A 341 -13.79 17.74 -12.21
N LEU A 342 -13.31 16.88 -11.29
CA LEU A 342 -12.10 17.12 -10.53
C LEU A 342 -10.85 17.00 -11.43
N LEU A 343 -10.78 15.93 -12.21
CA LEU A 343 -9.70 15.65 -13.15
C LEU A 343 -9.57 16.74 -14.23
N ALA A 344 -10.69 17.29 -14.71
CA ALA A 344 -10.67 18.37 -15.70
C ALA A 344 -10.04 19.67 -15.15
N LYS A 345 -9.98 19.83 -13.82
CA LYS A 345 -9.49 21.04 -13.15
C LYS A 345 -8.12 20.87 -12.51
N ARG A 346 -7.60 19.63 -12.43
CA ARG A 346 -6.40 19.30 -11.65
C ARG A 346 -5.53 18.26 -12.32
N SER A 347 -4.22 18.43 -12.20
CA SER A 347 -3.23 17.43 -12.56
C SER A 347 -2.72 16.68 -11.34
N PHE A 348 -2.47 15.39 -11.49
CA PHE A 348 -2.00 14.52 -10.42
C PHE A 348 -0.60 13.97 -10.72
N VAL A 349 0.16 13.69 -9.66
CA VAL A 349 1.43 12.96 -9.72
C VAL A 349 1.14 11.46 -9.65
N GLU A 350 0.21 11.07 -8.78
CA GLU A 350 -0.27 9.68 -8.66
C GLU A 350 -1.79 9.65 -8.79
N LEU A 351 -2.28 8.78 -9.67
CA LEU A 351 -3.70 8.58 -9.87
C LEU A 351 -4.03 7.09 -9.91
N GLU A 352 -4.91 6.64 -9.04
CA GLU A 352 -5.40 5.26 -9.00
C GLU A 352 -6.92 5.27 -9.04
N LEU A 353 -7.49 4.62 -10.05
CA LEU A 353 -8.93 4.57 -10.27
C LEU A 353 -9.35 3.12 -10.51
N ASP A 354 -9.98 2.53 -9.49
CA ASP A 354 -10.51 1.17 -9.51
C ASP A 354 -12.04 1.21 -9.61
N GLY A 355 -12.60 0.45 -10.56
CA GLY A 355 -14.04 0.48 -10.89
C GLY A 355 -14.41 1.50 -11.97
N PHE A 356 -13.43 2.17 -12.58
CA PHE A 356 -13.62 3.12 -13.68
C PHE A 356 -13.28 2.44 -15.01
N ASN A 357 -14.23 2.43 -15.96
CA ASN A 357 -14.04 1.77 -17.25
C ASN A 357 -13.55 2.76 -18.33
N LYS A 358 -13.53 2.31 -19.60
CA LYS A 358 -13.06 3.13 -20.72
C LYS A 358 -13.85 4.41 -20.97
N THR A 359 -15.02 4.59 -20.35
CA THR A 359 -15.83 5.80 -20.56
C THR A 359 -15.14 7.05 -20.04
N LEU A 360 -14.21 6.91 -19.08
CA LEU A 360 -13.36 8.00 -18.63
C LEU A 360 -12.25 8.24 -19.68
N PRO A 361 -12.24 9.33 -20.45
CA PRO A 361 -11.25 9.53 -21.51
C PRO A 361 -9.82 9.70 -20.96
N ILE A 362 -8.82 9.21 -21.70
CA ILE A 362 -7.41 9.28 -21.28
C ILE A 362 -6.94 10.72 -21.06
N ARG A 363 -7.41 11.66 -21.89
CA ARG A 363 -7.13 13.09 -21.74
C ARG A 363 -7.52 13.71 -20.39
N TYR A 364 -8.41 13.08 -19.63
CA TYR A 364 -8.78 13.57 -18.29
C TYR A 364 -7.87 13.00 -17.21
N VAL A 365 -7.34 11.80 -17.39
CA VAL A 365 -6.46 11.16 -16.39
C VAL A 365 -4.98 11.44 -16.62
N ALA A 366 -4.60 11.78 -17.86
CA ALA A 366 -3.21 12.01 -18.24
C ALA A 366 -2.77 13.44 -17.97
N SER A 367 -1.54 13.61 -17.47
CA SER A 367 -0.90 14.91 -17.35
C SER A 367 0.63 14.78 -17.43
N VAL A 368 1.32 15.87 -17.76
CA VAL A 368 2.78 15.91 -17.85
C VAL A 368 3.50 15.66 -16.51
N HIS A 369 2.79 15.82 -15.40
CA HIS A 369 3.29 15.60 -14.05
C HIS A 369 3.05 14.17 -13.54
N LEU A 370 2.23 13.39 -14.25
CA LEU A 370 1.84 12.06 -13.83
C LEU A 370 3.05 11.10 -13.85
N ARG A 371 3.32 10.48 -12.70
CA ARG A 371 4.39 9.49 -12.50
C ARG A 371 3.83 8.09 -12.30
N LYS A 372 2.62 7.98 -11.74
CA LYS A 372 1.96 6.71 -11.48
C LYS A 372 0.49 6.77 -11.90
N LEU A 373 0.08 5.79 -12.69
CA LEU A 373 -1.30 5.64 -13.12
C LEU A 373 -1.76 4.19 -12.94
N ARG A 374 -2.89 4.02 -12.26
CA ARG A 374 -3.65 2.76 -12.22
C ARG A 374 -5.05 3.02 -12.74
N LEU A 375 -5.43 2.28 -13.77
CA LEU A 375 -6.81 2.17 -14.23
C LEU A 375 -7.17 0.69 -14.21
N HIS A 376 -8.05 0.31 -13.30
CA HIS A 376 -8.43 -1.08 -13.12
C HIS A 376 -9.95 -1.24 -13.04
N ILE A 377 -10.47 -2.25 -13.71
CA ILE A 377 -11.88 -2.61 -13.73
C ILE A 377 -12.07 -3.93 -13.01
N ILE A 378 -12.93 -3.91 -11.99
CA ILE A 378 -13.30 -5.10 -11.22
C ILE A 378 -14.56 -5.69 -11.87
N GLU A 379 -14.40 -6.66 -12.76
CA GLU A 379 -15.50 -7.17 -13.59
C GLU A 379 -15.54 -8.70 -13.63
N LEU A 380 -16.72 -9.25 -13.34
CA LEU A 380 -17.00 -10.70 -13.37
C LEU A 380 -17.55 -11.16 -14.73
N ASP A 381 -18.09 -10.28 -15.58
CA ASP A 381 -18.67 -10.66 -16.87
C ASP A 381 -17.64 -10.55 -17.99
N HIS A 382 -17.28 -11.67 -18.60
CA HIS A 382 -16.24 -11.76 -19.64
C HIS A 382 -16.63 -11.06 -20.96
N THR A 383 -17.92 -10.86 -21.25
CA THR A 383 -18.39 -10.24 -22.49
C THR A 383 -18.34 -8.72 -22.43
N ILE A 384 -18.87 -8.14 -21.37
CA ILE A 384 -18.84 -6.69 -21.09
C ILE A 384 -17.39 -6.23 -20.87
N ALA A 385 -16.59 -7.09 -20.25
CA ALA A 385 -15.15 -6.95 -20.06
C ALA A 385 -14.39 -6.56 -21.34
N ARG A 386 -14.55 -7.30 -22.44
CA ARG A 386 -13.81 -7.02 -23.69
C ARG A 386 -14.11 -5.63 -24.23
N ALA A 387 -15.37 -5.20 -24.15
CA ALA A 387 -15.77 -3.89 -24.62
C ALA A 387 -15.11 -2.76 -23.81
N ASN A 388 -14.71 -3.01 -22.57
CA ASN A 388 -14.17 -1.98 -21.67
C ASN A 388 -12.63 -1.84 -21.68
N LEU A 389 -11.91 -2.64 -22.47
CA LEU A 389 -10.45 -2.54 -22.55
C LEU A 389 -10.01 -1.31 -23.36
N ARG A 390 -8.85 -0.77 -22.99
CA ARG A 390 -8.21 0.33 -23.71
C ARG A 390 -7.56 -0.17 -24.99
N SER A 391 -7.70 0.62 -26.05
CA SER A 391 -7.06 0.34 -27.34
C SER A 391 -5.56 0.69 -27.33
N ALA A 392 -4.82 0.16 -28.31
CA ALA A 392 -3.42 0.51 -28.50
C ALA A 392 -3.22 2.02 -28.77
N ALA A 393 -4.15 2.64 -29.52
CA ALA A 393 -4.11 4.07 -29.83
C ALA A 393 -4.25 4.93 -28.57
N GLU A 394 -5.19 4.57 -27.70
CA GLU A 394 -5.37 5.19 -26.38
C GLU A 394 -4.10 5.10 -25.50
N ILE A 395 -3.45 3.94 -25.48
CA ILE A 395 -2.20 3.77 -24.71
C ILE A 395 -1.07 4.62 -25.30
N GLN A 396 -1.02 4.80 -26.62
CA GLN A 396 -0.05 5.70 -27.27
C GLN A 396 -0.34 7.16 -26.93
N GLU A 397 -1.62 7.58 -26.98
CA GLU A 397 -2.05 8.92 -26.56
C GLU A 397 -1.66 9.19 -25.10
N LEU A 398 -1.84 8.21 -24.20
CA LEU A 398 -1.40 8.32 -22.82
C LEU A 398 0.11 8.57 -22.70
N ALA A 399 0.93 7.87 -23.50
CA ALA A 399 2.38 8.06 -23.49
C ALA A 399 2.80 9.46 -23.97
N GLU A 400 2.02 10.05 -24.88
CA GLU A 400 2.24 11.42 -25.36
C GLU A 400 1.84 12.47 -24.31
N LEU A 401 0.70 12.27 -23.64
CA LEU A 401 0.17 13.20 -22.64
C LEU A 401 0.86 13.09 -21.27
N ALA A 402 1.40 11.91 -20.93
CA ALA A 402 2.13 11.63 -19.70
C ALA A 402 3.53 11.07 -20.02
N PRO A 403 4.43 11.88 -20.63
CA PRO A 403 5.74 11.41 -21.09
C PRO A 403 6.67 10.94 -19.96
N ASN A 404 6.34 11.38 -18.74
CA ASN A 404 7.10 11.21 -17.51
C ASN A 404 6.65 10.00 -16.67
N LEU A 405 5.69 9.22 -17.17
CA LEU A 405 5.09 8.11 -16.44
C LEU A 405 6.12 6.99 -16.16
N GLU A 406 6.23 6.61 -14.88
CA GLU A 406 7.17 5.60 -14.40
C GLU A 406 6.49 4.29 -14.01
N HIS A 407 5.24 4.38 -13.52
CA HIS A 407 4.45 3.24 -13.09
C HIS A 407 3.09 3.24 -13.79
N LEU A 408 2.79 2.16 -14.50
CA LEU A 408 1.52 1.99 -15.20
C LEU A 408 0.87 0.67 -14.80
N MET A 409 -0.40 0.72 -14.40
CA MET A 409 -1.20 -0.43 -14.05
C MET A 409 -2.50 -0.42 -14.85
N LEU A 410 -2.72 -1.41 -15.71
CA LEU A 410 -3.84 -1.45 -16.66
C LEU A 410 -4.42 -2.85 -16.83
N ASP A 411 -5.72 -2.91 -17.10
CA ASP A 411 -6.38 -4.14 -17.57
C ASP A 411 -5.93 -4.53 -18.97
N VAL A 412 -5.79 -5.83 -19.19
CA VAL A 412 -5.50 -6.40 -20.50
C VAL A 412 -6.42 -7.59 -20.77
N ALA A 413 -6.56 -7.92 -22.05
CA ALA A 413 -7.21 -9.16 -22.47
C ALA A 413 -6.49 -10.40 -21.92
N HIS A 414 -7.11 -11.57 -22.07
CA HIS A 414 -6.50 -12.84 -21.68
C HIS A 414 -5.13 -13.05 -22.34
N VAL A 415 -4.11 -13.42 -21.57
CA VAL A 415 -2.71 -13.51 -22.02
C VAL A 415 -2.12 -14.92 -22.01
N GLY A 416 -2.90 -15.95 -21.65
CA GLY A 416 -2.39 -17.29 -21.34
C GLY A 416 -1.68 -17.97 -22.52
N LYS A 417 -2.19 -17.80 -23.74
CA LYS A 417 -1.62 -18.43 -24.95
C LYS A 417 -0.68 -17.52 -25.77
N LEU A 418 -0.37 -16.32 -25.29
CA LEU A 418 0.37 -15.31 -26.06
C LEU A 418 1.81 -15.79 -26.38
N TRP A 419 2.19 -15.94 -27.65
CA TRP A 419 3.49 -16.57 -28.03
C TRP A 419 3.71 -18.00 -27.48
N HIS A 420 2.65 -18.74 -27.14
CA HIS A 420 2.78 -20.16 -26.85
C HIS A 420 3.11 -20.92 -28.16
N PRO A 421 4.01 -21.93 -28.17
CA PRO A 421 4.44 -22.60 -29.40
C PRO A 421 3.31 -23.22 -30.24
N SER A 422 2.21 -23.61 -29.58
CA SER A 422 1.04 -24.21 -30.23
C SER A 422 -0.11 -23.22 -30.48
N ALA A 423 0.04 -21.95 -30.12
CA ALA A 423 -1.04 -20.98 -30.25
C ALA A 423 -1.07 -20.37 -31.65
N ILE A 424 -2.26 -20.29 -32.23
CA ILE A 424 -2.50 -19.65 -33.52
C ILE A 424 -3.03 -18.22 -33.27
N PRO A 425 -2.29 -17.15 -33.66
CA PRO A 425 -2.78 -15.78 -33.55
C PRO A 425 -4.12 -15.59 -34.26
N GLY A 426 -5.09 -14.94 -33.61
CA GLY A 426 -6.45 -14.74 -34.12
C GLY A 426 -7.42 -15.89 -33.83
N VAL A 427 -6.91 -17.05 -33.40
CA VAL A 427 -7.73 -18.19 -32.96
C VAL A 427 -7.58 -18.39 -31.45
N ASP A 428 -6.34 -18.60 -30.98
CA ASP A 428 -6.01 -18.84 -29.58
C ASP A 428 -5.68 -17.56 -28.80
N VAL A 429 -5.34 -16.49 -29.52
CA VAL A 429 -4.85 -15.22 -28.96
C VAL A 429 -5.49 -14.07 -29.69
N ASP A 430 -6.01 -13.10 -28.94
CA ASP A 430 -6.51 -11.85 -29.51
C ASP A 430 -5.35 -11.06 -30.14
N VAL A 431 -5.43 -10.82 -31.45
CA VAL A 431 -4.38 -10.12 -32.20
C VAL A 431 -4.21 -8.67 -31.70
N HIS A 432 -5.27 -8.06 -31.18
CA HIS A 432 -5.21 -6.69 -30.63
C HIS A 432 -4.27 -6.61 -29.42
N LEU A 433 -4.09 -7.71 -28.68
CA LEU A 433 -3.19 -7.74 -27.54
C LEU A 433 -1.74 -7.47 -27.94
N TYR A 434 -1.29 -7.93 -29.12
CA TYR A 434 0.06 -7.61 -29.61
C TYR A 434 0.23 -6.11 -29.87
N GLN A 435 -0.81 -5.44 -30.39
CA GLN A 435 -0.79 -4.00 -30.64
C GLN A 435 -0.78 -3.22 -29.32
N VAL A 436 -1.59 -3.64 -28.35
CA VAL A 436 -1.63 -3.07 -27.00
C VAL A 436 -0.26 -3.20 -26.32
N LEU A 437 0.36 -4.38 -26.37
CA LEU A 437 1.69 -4.59 -25.79
C LEU A 437 2.76 -3.78 -26.54
N GLY A 438 2.65 -3.67 -27.86
CA GLY A 438 3.53 -2.83 -28.68
C GLY A 438 3.43 -1.34 -28.37
N ALA A 439 2.25 -0.85 -27.95
CA ALA A 439 2.04 0.55 -27.59
C ALA A 439 2.88 0.98 -26.37
N PHE A 440 3.24 0.06 -25.48
CA PHE A 440 4.10 0.38 -24.33
C PHE A 440 5.51 0.84 -24.72
N SER A 441 5.96 0.56 -25.94
CA SER A 441 7.22 1.08 -26.49
C SER A 441 7.31 2.62 -26.51
N LYS A 442 6.16 3.32 -26.44
CA LYS A 442 6.11 4.78 -26.46
C LYS A 442 6.49 5.41 -25.12
N PHE A 443 6.43 4.68 -24.01
CA PHE A 443 6.81 5.21 -22.71
C PHE A 443 8.33 5.14 -22.52
N ARG A 444 8.97 6.31 -22.43
CA ARG A 444 10.44 6.42 -22.31
C ARG A 444 10.97 6.17 -20.89
N HIS A 445 10.12 6.39 -19.89
CA HIS A 445 10.49 6.35 -18.48
C HIS A 445 9.75 5.27 -17.69
N LEU A 446 9.01 4.39 -18.37
CA LEU A 446 8.25 3.33 -17.73
C LEU A 446 9.20 2.31 -17.08
N LYS A 447 9.20 2.24 -15.75
CA LYS A 447 10.00 1.32 -14.93
C LYS A 447 9.19 0.13 -14.47
N THR A 448 7.92 0.34 -14.13
CA THR A 448 7.03 -0.72 -13.65
C THR A 448 5.76 -0.78 -14.47
N LEU A 449 5.48 -1.97 -15.01
CA LEU A 449 4.21 -2.26 -15.66
C LEU A 449 3.48 -3.35 -14.87
N ARG A 450 2.26 -3.08 -14.43
CA ARG A 450 1.34 -4.09 -13.90
C ARG A 450 0.21 -4.30 -14.87
N LEU A 451 0.00 -5.55 -15.26
CA LEU A 451 -1.12 -5.92 -16.10
C LEU A 451 -2.09 -6.76 -15.28
N PHE A 452 -3.39 -6.47 -15.43
CA PHE A 452 -4.47 -7.25 -14.85
C PHE A 452 -5.11 -8.12 -15.94
N PRO A 453 -4.53 -9.30 -16.24
CA PRO A 453 -5.14 -10.23 -17.18
C PRO A 453 -6.38 -10.85 -16.54
N ARG A 454 -7.43 -11.11 -17.32
CA ARG A 454 -8.70 -11.59 -16.79
C ARG A 454 -8.77 -13.11 -16.66
N TYR A 455 -9.45 -13.57 -15.61
CA TYR A 455 -9.97 -14.93 -15.54
C TYR A 455 -10.92 -15.18 -16.70
N TYR A 456 -10.98 -16.42 -17.18
CA TYR A 456 -11.90 -16.80 -18.26
C TYR A 456 -12.68 -18.06 -17.89
N CYS A 457 -13.89 -18.17 -18.43
CA CYS A 457 -14.68 -19.39 -18.40
C CYS A 457 -14.49 -20.09 -19.75
N ALA A 458 -14.16 -21.37 -19.74
CA ALA A 458 -13.88 -22.13 -20.97
C ALA A 458 -15.13 -22.36 -21.83
N ASP A 459 -16.32 -22.27 -21.25
CA ASP A 459 -17.59 -22.50 -21.94
C ASP A 459 -18.28 -21.17 -22.26
N GLU A 460 -18.67 -20.98 -23.54
CA GLU A 460 -19.37 -19.78 -24.02
C GLU A 460 -20.72 -19.55 -23.30
N ASN A 461 -21.29 -20.60 -22.69
CA ASN A 461 -22.52 -20.56 -21.91
C ASN A 461 -22.29 -20.20 -20.41
N GLY A 462 -21.05 -19.93 -19.99
CA GLY A 462 -20.72 -19.57 -18.61
C GLY A 462 -20.90 -20.69 -17.59
N GLN A 463 -21.10 -21.93 -18.03
CA GLN A 463 -21.29 -23.11 -17.16
C GLN A 463 -19.98 -23.83 -16.79
N GLY A 464 -18.88 -23.49 -17.46
CA GLY A 464 -17.56 -24.05 -17.19
C GLY A 464 -16.92 -23.44 -15.94
N GLY A 465 -15.99 -24.16 -15.32
CA GLY A 465 -15.18 -23.62 -14.23
C GLY A 465 -14.33 -22.43 -14.69
N TRP A 466 -14.23 -21.40 -13.87
CA TRP A 466 -13.31 -20.28 -14.10
C TRP A 466 -11.85 -20.78 -14.09
N GLN A 467 -11.01 -20.22 -14.95
CA GLN A 467 -9.59 -20.58 -15.09
C GLN A 467 -8.68 -19.35 -14.97
N GLN A 468 -7.45 -19.60 -14.50
CA GLN A 468 -6.39 -18.59 -14.38
C GLN A 468 -6.06 -17.97 -15.73
N ALA A 469 -5.77 -16.68 -15.74
CA ALA A 469 -5.37 -16.00 -16.97
C ALA A 469 -3.99 -16.44 -17.50
N ILE A 470 -3.15 -16.98 -16.61
CA ILE A 470 -1.80 -17.50 -16.88
C ILE A 470 -1.66 -18.80 -16.09
N ASP A 471 -1.19 -19.84 -16.74
CA ASP A 471 -0.92 -21.15 -16.14
C ASP A 471 0.54 -21.61 -16.32
N ASP A 472 1.31 -20.91 -17.16
CA ASP A 472 2.73 -21.18 -17.45
C ASP A 472 3.65 -20.04 -16.98
N ASP A 473 4.64 -20.35 -16.14
CA ASP A 473 5.68 -19.38 -15.74
C ASP A 473 6.52 -18.91 -16.94
N GLY A 474 6.74 -19.78 -17.92
CA GLY A 474 7.44 -19.46 -19.16
C GLY A 474 6.74 -18.34 -19.93
N GLN A 475 5.41 -18.27 -19.84
CA GLN A 475 4.60 -17.23 -20.45
C GLN A 475 4.89 -15.86 -19.86
N ALA A 476 4.93 -15.74 -18.53
CA ALA A 476 5.29 -14.50 -17.86
C ALA A 476 6.70 -14.01 -18.25
N VAL A 477 7.67 -14.93 -18.38
CA VAL A 477 9.03 -14.61 -18.84
C VAL A 477 9.07 -14.16 -20.30
N ARG A 478 8.30 -14.81 -21.20
CA ARG A 478 8.19 -14.41 -22.61
C ARG A 478 7.62 -12.99 -22.74
N ILE A 479 6.56 -12.69 -21.99
CA ILE A 479 5.94 -11.34 -21.96
C ILE A 479 6.95 -10.30 -21.49
N PHE A 480 7.61 -10.53 -20.36
CA PHE A 480 8.60 -9.60 -19.84
C PHE A 480 9.73 -9.34 -20.86
N LYS A 481 10.24 -10.39 -21.50
CA LYS A 481 11.30 -10.26 -22.50
C LYS A 481 10.91 -9.42 -23.70
N TYR A 482 9.71 -9.64 -24.23
CA TYR A 482 9.20 -8.84 -25.33
C TYR A 482 9.04 -7.37 -24.91
N LEU A 483 8.42 -7.11 -23.76
CA LEU A 483 8.25 -5.75 -23.28
C LEU A 483 9.59 -5.06 -23.00
N LYS A 484 10.56 -5.78 -22.44
CA LYS A 484 11.91 -5.27 -22.18
C LYS A 484 12.68 -4.95 -23.46
N SER A 485 12.45 -5.70 -24.56
CA SER A 485 13.11 -5.43 -25.84
C SER A 485 12.56 -4.17 -26.52
N ILE A 486 11.28 -3.85 -26.32
CA ILE A 486 10.65 -2.65 -26.90
C ILE A 486 10.64 -1.44 -25.94
N SER A 487 10.81 -1.66 -24.64
CA SER A 487 10.88 -0.63 -23.60
C SER A 487 12.09 -0.92 -22.68
N PRO A 488 13.28 -0.39 -23.04
CA PRO A 488 14.52 -0.66 -22.30
C PRO A 488 14.49 -0.16 -20.85
N SER A 489 13.68 0.85 -20.53
CA SER A 489 13.53 1.39 -19.17
C SER A 489 12.77 0.45 -18.22
N LEU A 490 12.04 -0.54 -18.75
CA LEU A 490 11.20 -1.42 -17.93
C LEU A 490 12.06 -2.28 -17.00
N GLU A 491 11.89 -2.14 -15.71
CA GLU A 491 12.62 -2.90 -14.69
C GLU A 491 11.80 -4.08 -14.16
N MET A 492 10.48 -3.90 -14.06
CA MET A 492 9.58 -4.85 -13.43
C MET A 492 8.26 -4.99 -14.19
N LEU A 493 7.85 -6.22 -14.43
CA LEU A 493 6.52 -6.61 -14.87
C LEU A 493 5.80 -7.36 -13.76
N VAL A 494 4.57 -6.96 -13.46
CA VAL A 494 3.66 -7.70 -12.58
C VAL A 494 2.46 -8.16 -13.39
N LEU A 495 2.19 -9.46 -13.38
CA LEU A 495 0.99 -10.06 -13.96
C LEU A 495 0.16 -10.61 -12.81
N SER A 496 -0.98 -9.99 -12.54
CA SER A 496 -1.85 -10.42 -11.44
C SER A 496 -3.30 -10.13 -11.82
N SER A 497 -4.13 -11.17 -11.87
CA SER A 497 -5.59 -10.98 -11.97
C SER A 497 -6.14 -10.38 -10.66
N ASP A 498 -7.36 -9.86 -10.72
CA ASP A 498 -7.98 -9.22 -9.55
C ASP A 498 -8.35 -10.23 -8.46
N HIS A 499 -7.96 -9.93 -7.22
CA HIS A 499 -8.19 -10.82 -6.09
C HIS A 499 -9.66 -10.88 -5.65
N LEU A 500 -10.41 -9.79 -5.76
CA LEU A 500 -11.84 -9.79 -5.42
C LEU A 500 -12.59 -10.68 -6.40
N VAL A 501 -12.31 -10.57 -7.70
CA VAL A 501 -12.88 -11.45 -8.73
C VAL A 501 -12.55 -12.91 -8.43
N ALA A 502 -11.31 -13.22 -8.04
CA ALA A 502 -10.90 -14.58 -7.71
C ALA A 502 -11.69 -15.17 -6.53
N GLN A 503 -12.00 -14.36 -5.50
CA GLN A 503 -12.84 -14.80 -4.38
C GLN A 503 -14.26 -15.16 -4.82
N PHE A 504 -14.83 -14.41 -5.77
CA PHE A 504 -16.15 -14.72 -6.33
C PHE A 504 -16.11 -15.93 -7.28
N ALA A 505 -15.00 -16.11 -7.99
CA ALA A 505 -14.79 -17.20 -8.93
C ALA A 505 -14.34 -18.52 -8.27
N ASP A 506 -14.11 -18.52 -6.95
CA ASP A 506 -13.55 -19.65 -6.18
C ASP A 506 -12.23 -20.18 -6.75
N ILE A 507 -11.35 -19.26 -7.14
CA ILE A 507 -9.99 -19.55 -7.63
C ILE A 507 -8.99 -19.05 -6.60
N ASP A 508 -7.87 -19.76 -6.42
CA ASP A 508 -6.70 -19.22 -5.70
C ASP A 508 -5.95 -18.20 -6.58
N PRO A 509 -6.04 -16.86 -6.35
CA PRO A 509 -5.37 -15.90 -7.24
C PRO A 509 -3.86 -16.12 -7.32
N MET A 510 -3.29 -15.96 -8.50
CA MET A 510 -1.85 -16.06 -8.74
C MET A 510 -1.29 -14.73 -9.20
N SER A 511 -0.05 -14.44 -8.81
CA SER A 511 0.69 -13.24 -9.20
C SER A 511 2.12 -13.59 -9.59
N TRP A 512 2.53 -13.11 -10.75
CA TRP A 512 3.89 -13.23 -11.26
C TRP A 512 4.56 -11.87 -11.24
N THR A 513 5.66 -11.75 -10.51
CA THR A 513 6.54 -10.58 -10.57
C THR A 513 7.83 -10.98 -11.28
N VAL A 514 8.11 -10.33 -12.41
CA VAL A 514 9.26 -10.62 -13.26
C VAL A 514 10.13 -9.39 -13.34
N CYS A 515 11.43 -9.53 -13.09
CA CYS A 515 12.39 -8.43 -13.22
C CYS A 515 13.73 -8.91 -13.82
N GLN A 516 14.49 -7.95 -14.34
CA GLN A 516 15.87 -8.20 -14.80
C GLN A 516 16.79 -8.35 -13.58
N PHE A 517 17.67 -9.36 -13.61
CA PHE A 517 18.66 -9.63 -12.58
C PHE A 517 20.02 -9.95 -13.22
N GLY A 518 20.85 -8.93 -13.40
CA GLY A 518 22.08 -9.05 -14.20
C GLY A 518 21.73 -9.47 -15.63
N ASP A 519 22.35 -10.55 -16.13
CA ASP A 519 22.04 -11.16 -17.44
C ASP A 519 20.88 -12.16 -17.38
N CYS A 520 20.33 -12.42 -16.19
CA CYS A 520 19.25 -13.35 -15.94
C CYS A 520 17.92 -12.60 -15.71
N ILE A 521 16.84 -13.38 -15.67
CA ILE A 521 15.51 -12.92 -15.28
C ILE A 521 15.13 -13.60 -13.96
N LEU A 522 14.69 -12.81 -13.00
CA LEU A 522 14.12 -13.31 -11.75
C LEU A 522 12.59 -13.29 -11.87
N LEU A 523 11.97 -14.43 -11.68
CA LEU A 523 10.52 -14.59 -11.59
C LEU A 523 10.16 -14.97 -10.16
N ARG A 524 9.17 -14.28 -9.58
CA ARG A 524 8.54 -14.62 -8.31
C ARG A 524 7.09 -14.93 -8.57
N LEU A 525 6.67 -16.13 -8.20
CA LEU A 525 5.28 -16.58 -8.23
C LEU A 525 4.74 -16.60 -6.80
N GLN A 526 3.60 -15.95 -6.62
CA GLN A 526 2.83 -15.97 -5.37
C GLN A 526 1.43 -16.52 -5.67
N GLN A 527 0.96 -17.45 -4.85
CA GLN A 527 -0.41 -17.96 -4.91
C GLN A 527 -1.14 -17.54 -3.63
N ALA A 528 -2.34 -16.99 -3.77
CA ALA A 528 -3.17 -16.63 -2.64
C ALA A 528 -3.62 -17.87 -1.90
N ASN A 529 -3.90 -17.69 -0.61
CA ASN A 529 -4.28 -18.75 0.32
C ASN A 529 -3.20 -19.83 0.53
N LYS A 530 -2.13 -19.82 -0.24
CA LYS A 530 -0.97 -20.67 -0.06
C LYS A 530 0.15 -19.87 0.57
N ASN A 531 0.62 -20.34 1.72
CA ASN A 531 1.70 -19.70 2.45
C ASN A 531 3.06 -20.03 1.82
N TYR A 532 3.23 -19.86 0.51
CA TYR A 532 4.54 -20.01 -0.11
C TYR A 532 4.76 -19.05 -1.27
N GLU A 533 6.03 -18.70 -1.48
CA GLU A 533 6.53 -17.97 -2.63
C GLU A 533 7.50 -18.87 -3.38
N GLN A 534 7.34 -18.95 -4.69
CA GLN A 534 8.28 -19.65 -5.56
C GLN A 534 9.13 -18.64 -6.31
N LYS A 535 10.44 -18.77 -6.22
CA LYS A 535 11.41 -17.94 -6.93
C LYS A 535 12.08 -18.77 -8.00
N GLN A 536 12.26 -18.20 -9.17
CA GLN A 536 12.90 -18.85 -10.29
C GLN A 536 13.90 -17.92 -10.97
N ILE A 537 15.06 -18.46 -11.34
CA ILE A 537 16.07 -17.75 -12.12
C ILE A 537 16.07 -18.34 -13.52
N TRP A 538 15.96 -17.46 -14.52
CA TRP A 538 15.86 -17.80 -15.93
C TRP A 538 17.01 -17.16 -16.71
N GLN A 539 17.55 -17.90 -17.69
CA GLN A 539 18.46 -17.38 -18.69
C GLN A 539 17.92 -17.79 -20.06
N GLY A 540 17.70 -16.83 -20.96
CA GLY A 540 16.99 -17.17 -22.20
C GLY A 540 15.54 -17.57 -21.87
N GLN A 541 15.08 -18.68 -22.45
CA GLN A 541 13.82 -19.33 -22.08
C GLN A 541 14.05 -20.56 -21.19
N ARG A 542 15.27 -20.72 -20.66
CA ARG A 542 15.65 -21.86 -19.82
C ARG A 542 15.60 -21.47 -18.35
N ARG A 543 14.87 -22.24 -17.55
CA ARG A 543 14.89 -22.13 -16.09
C ARG A 543 16.17 -22.77 -15.55
N LEU A 544 16.96 -21.99 -14.81
CA LEU A 544 18.23 -22.43 -14.22
C LEU A 544 18.06 -22.94 -12.79
N ARG A 545 17.23 -22.25 -11.99
CA ARG A 545 17.05 -22.55 -10.57
C ARG A 545 15.62 -22.26 -10.13
N THR A 546 15.14 -23.04 -9.17
CA THR A 546 13.89 -22.80 -8.44
C THR A 546 14.15 -22.88 -6.93
N GLU A 547 13.57 -21.97 -6.17
CA GLU A 547 13.56 -21.97 -4.71
C GLU A 547 12.12 -21.78 -4.22
N ILE A 548 11.70 -22.57 -3.24
CA ILE A 548 10.36 -22.46 -2.65
C ILE A 548 10.52 -22.05 -1.19
N LYS A 549 9.94 -20.90 -0.84
CA LYS A 549 9.91 -20.41 0.53
C LYS A 549 8.51 -20.55 1.09
N ARG A 550 8.35 -21.35 2.14
CA ARG A 550 7.09 -21.46 2.88
C ARG A 550 7.08 -20.48 4.05
N TYR A 551 5.98 -19.76 4.23
CA TYR A 551 5.72 -18.88 5.36
C TYR A 551 4.96 -19.67 6.43
N SER A 552 5.43 -19.62 7.68
CA SER A 552 4.81 -20.33 8.81
C SER A 552 3.47 -19.73 9.24
N HIS A 553 3.15 -18.50 8.81
CA HIS A 553 1.93 -17.78 9.16
C HIS A 553 1.28 -17.12 7.92
N SER A 554 -0.05 -17.03 7.94
CA SER A 554 -0.95 -16.49 6.90
C SER A 554 -0.83 -14.97 6.70
N LYS A 555 0.38 -14.48 6.44
CA LYS A 555 0.66 -13.06 6.18
C LYS A 555 1.46 -12.89 4.90
N LEU A 556 0.92 -13.34 3.78
CA LEU A 556 1.15 -12.60 2.53
C LEU A 556 0.08 -11.51 2.48
N ARG A 557 0.46 -10.28 2.88
CA ARG A 557 -0.33 -9.12 2.46
C ARG A 557 -0.17 -9.05 0.95
N TRP A 558 -1.25 -9.34 0.24
CA TRP A 558 -1.39 -8.97 -1.15
C TRP A 558 -1.11 -7.48 -1.24
N THR A 559 -0.06 -7.09 -1.95
CA THR A 559 0.13 -5.68 -2.30
C THR A 559 -1.00 -5.35 -3.27
N ALA A 560 -2.02 -4.68 -2.72
CA ALA A 560 -3.15 -4.15 -3.49
C ALA A 560 -2.65 -3.35 -4.69
#